data_AF-Q12X80-F1
#
_entry.id   AF-Q12X80-F1
#
_cell.length_a   1.000
_cell.length_b   1.000
_cell.length_c   1.000
_cell.angle_alpha   90.00
_cell.angle_beta   90.00
_cell.angle_gamma   90.00
#
_symmetry.space_group_name_H-M   'P 1'
#
loop_
_entity.id
_entity.type
_entity.pdbx_description
1 polymer ?
#
loop_
_entity_poly.entity_id
_entity_poly.type
_entity_poly.pdbx_seq_one_letter_code
_entity_poly.pdbx_strand_id
1 'polypeptide(L)'
;MLLSVPVALLFGPVYCGWVCPRGMFQNIIGSMGKRVLGKRYNKLIPKRIHKPLLYFRYGVLLFLLTALVMYEFQLIDDTIMESVVIDGLLLIMVVSILLSFFVDRAACKYFCKEGAAASLTNLVKIRKIKRDDSLCNSCGICDRVCPMWIDVSKKDVVRDTACISCMKCVQKCPVDALRVE
;
A
#
# COMPACT_ATOMS: atom_id res chain seq x y z
N MET A 1 9.31 16.94 -3.91
CA MET A 1 9.24 15.45 -3.97
C MET A 1 10.45 14.75 -3.33
N LEU A 2 11.58 15.44 -3.09
CA LEU A 2 12.81 14.84 -2.52
C LEU A 2 12.75 14.49 -1.02
N LEU A 3 11.90 15.15 -0.21
CA LEU A 3 11.84 14.94 1.24
C LEU A 3 11.03 13.71 1.69
N SER A 4 10.13 13.19 0.86
CA SER A 4 9.26 12.07 1.26
C SER A 4 9.97 10.71 1.25
N VAL A 5 11.02 10.55 0.43
CA VAL A 5 11.78 9.30 0.34
C VAL A 5 12.65 9.04 1.58
N PRO A 6 13.47 9.98 2.07
CA PRO A 6 14.23 9.78 3.31
C PRO A 6 13.32 9.60 4.53
N VAL A 7 12.21 10.34 4.61
CA VAL A 7 11.21 10.17 5.70
C VAL A 7 10.51 8.82 5.61
N ALA A 8 10.15 8.33 4.41
CA ALA A 8 9.58 7.00 4.24
C ALA A 8 10.60 5.87 4.52
N LEU A 9 11.90 6.12 4.32
CA LEU A 9 12.96 5.19 4.72
C LEU A 9 13.15 5.17 6.25
N LEU A 10 13.15 6.34 6.89
CA LEU A 10 13.31 6.50 8.34
C LEU A 10 12.11 5.99 9.14
N PHE A 11 10.89 6.37 8.73
CA PHE A 11 9.64 6.00 9.42
C PHE A 11 8.99 4.74 8.82
N GLY A 12 9.56 4.20 7.73
CA GLY A 12 9.12 2.97 7.10
C GLY A 12 7.64 2.99 6.71
N PRO A 13 6.94 1.84 6.84
CA PRO A 13 5.54 1.71 6.46
C PRO A 13 4.57 2.55 7.31
N VAL A 14 5.01 3.06 8.47
CA VAL A 14 4.17 3.92 9.34
C VAL A 14 3.81 5.22 8.61
N TYR A 15 4.73 5.77 7.82
CA TYR A 15 4.47 6.98 7.01
C TYR A 15 3.30 6.75 6.03
N CYS A 16 3.28 5.61 5.33
CA CYS A 16 2.21 5.25 4.40
C CYS A 16 0.84 5.04 5.07
N GLY A 17 0.84 4.60 6.34
CA GLY A 17 -0.35 4.39 7.14
C GLY A 17 -1.01 5.68 7.62
N TRP A 18 -0.18 6.59 8.15
CA TRP A 18 -0.64 7.71 8.99
C TRP A 18 -0.43 9.09 8.37
N VAL A 19 0.65 9.31 7.61
CA VAL A 19 1.09 10.66 7.21
C VAL A 19 0.90 10.91 5.71
N CYS A 20 0.93 9.87 4.88
CA CYS A 20 0.92 10.01 3.42
C CYS A 20 -0.35 10.75 2.90
N PRO A 21 -0.20 11.96 2.32
CA PRO A 21 -1.35 12.74 1.84
C PRO A 21 -2.11 12.01 0.72
N ARG A 22 -1.38 11.38 -0.22
CA ARG A 22 -1.97 10.58 -1.31
C ARG A 22 -2.86 9.45 -0.78
N GLY A 23 -2.43 8.79 0.30
CA GLY A 23 -3.21 7.75 0.96
C GLY A 23 -4.49 8.29 1.62
N MET A 24 -4.43 9.50 2.18
CA MET A 24 -5.60 10.17 2.74
C MET A 24 -6.64 10.49 1.67
N PHE A 25 -6.22 11.08 0.53
CA PHE A 25 -7.12 11.35 -0.60
C PHE A 25 -7.81 10.08 -1.11
N GLN A 26 -7.09 8.96 -1.20
CA GLN A 26 -7.68 7.70 -1.63
C GLN A 26 -8.65 7.11 -0.61
N ASN A 27 -8.45 7.32 0.70
CA ASN A 27 -9.45 6.90 1.69
C ASN A 27 -10.74 7.71 1.54
N ILE A 28 -10.64 9.00 1.21
CA ILE A 28 -11.82 9.86 1.00
C ILE A 28 -12.61 9.36 -0.22
N ILE A 29 -11.92 9.18 -1.35
CA ILE A 29 -12.54 8.65 -2.58
C ILE A 29 -13.10 7.25 -2.36
N GLY A 30 -12.36 6.37 -1.68
CA GLY A 30 -12.82 5.03 -1.34
C GLY A 30 -14.02 5.01 -0.40
N SER A 31 -14.11 5.98 0.52
CA SER A 31 -15.30 6.16 1.36
C SER A 31 -16.52 6.56 0.54
N MET A 32 -16.37 7.45 -0.43
CA MET A 32 -17.43 7.79 -1.39
C MET A 32 -17.83 6.56 -2.22
N GLY A 33 -16.84 5.83 -2.76
CA GLY A 33 -17.06 4.59 -3.50
C GLY A 33 -17.80 3.55 -2.68
N LYS A 34 -17.45 3.38 -1.40
CA LYS A 34 -18.15 2.48 -0.47
C LYS A 34 -19.59 2.91 -0.21
N ARG A 35 -19.87 4.22 -0.12
CA ARG A 35 -21.24 4.75 0.04
C ARG A 35 -22.09 4.49 -1.21
N VAL A 36 -21.51 4.59 -2.40
CA VAL A 36 -22.23 4.36 -3.68
C VAL A 36 -22.37 2.88 -4.02
N LEU A 37 -21.28 2.11 -3.95
CA LEU A 37 -21.23 0.70 -4.35
C LEU A 37 -21.69 -0.27 -3.25
N GLY A 38 -21.80 0.20 -2.00
CA GLY A 38 -22.29 -0.58 -0.86
C GLY A 38 -21.55 -1.91 -0.68
N LYS A 39 -22.29 -3.02 -0.77
CA LYS A 39 -21.77 -4.39 -0.59
C LYS A 39 -20.86 -4.88 -1.73
N ARG A 40 -20.84 -4.17 -2.88
CA ARG A 40 -19.99 -4.52 -4.04
C ARG A 40 -18.57 -3.94 -3.92
N TYR A 41 -18.38 -2.89 -3.12
CA TYR A 41 -17.07 -2.29 -2.88
C TYR A 41 -16.06 -3.33 -2.39
N ASN A 42 -14.81 -3.25 -2.86
CA ASN A 42 -13.74 -4.22 -2.57
C ASN A 42 -13.97 -5.67 -3.04
N LYS A 43 -15.09 -6.01 -3.68
CA LYS A 43 -15.34 -7.37 -4.21
C LYS A 43 -15.07 -7.53 -5.71
N LEU A 44 -14.80 -6.43 -6.43
CA LEU A 44 -14.55 -6.49 -7.88
C LEU A 44 -13.26 -7.25 -8.24
N ILE A 45 -12.24 -7.21 -7.39
CA ILE A 45 -10.96 -7.88 -7.66
C ILE A 45 -10.93 -9.23 -6.93
N PRO A 46 -10.90 -10.37 -7.65
CA PRO A 46 -10.77 -11.68 -7.01
C PRO A 46 -9.36 -11.85 -6.42
N LYS A 47 -9.24 -12.65 -5.33
CA LYS A 47 -7.96 -12.91 -4.64
C LYS A 47 -6.85 -13.43 -5.57
N ARG A 48 -7.20 -14.12 -6.66
CA ARG A 48 -6.24 -14.63 -7.67
C ARG A 48 -5.51 -13.50 -8.41
N ILE A 49 -6.23 -12.42 -8.74
CA ILE A 49 -5.67 -11.27 -9.46
C ILE A 49 -5.00 -10.30 -8.48
N HIS A 50 -5.47 -10.24 -7.24
CA HIS A 50 -4.91 -9.35 -6.22
C HIS A 50 -3.40 -9.56 -5.99
N LYS A 51 -2.94 -10.82 -5.85
CA LYS A 51 -1.51 -11.13 -5.63
C LYS A 51 -0.60 -10.62 -6.75
N PRO A 52 -0.79 -10.96 -8.04
CA PRO A 52 0.07 -10.45 -9.11
C PRO A 52 -0.02 -8.93 -9.25
N LEU A 53 -1.21 -8.33 -9.08
CA LEU A 53 -1.35 -6.87 -9.10
C LEU A 53 -0.56 -6.19 -7.97
N LEU A 54 -0.43 -6.82 -6.80
CA LEU A 54 0.41 -6.32 -5.71
C LEU A 54 1.90 -6.29 -6.11
N TYR A 55 2.34 -7.20 -6.98
CA TYR A 55 3.71 -7.18 -7.50
C TYR A 55 3.93 -6.12 -8.60
N PHE A 56 2.86 -5.64 -9.25
CA PHE A 56 2.95 -4.62 -10.30
C PHE A 56 3.67 -3.34 -9.84
N ARG A 57 3.51 -2.96 -8.57
CA ARG A 57 4.21 -1.79 -7.99
C ARG A 57 5.74 -1.92 -8.04
N TYR A 58 6.28 -3.14 -7.99
CA TYR A 58 7.72 -3.36 -8.16
C TYR A 58 8.15 -3.21 -9.62
N GLY A 59 7.27 -3.55 -10.57
CA GLY A 59 7.48 -3.25 -12.00
C GLY A 59 7.55 -1.75 -12.27
N VAL A 60 6.65 -0.96 -11.65
CA VAL A 60 6.70 0.51 -11.72
C VAL A 60 7.99 1.05 -11.10
N LEU A 61 8.41 0.51 -9.94
CA LEU A 61 9.67 0.90 -9.30
C LEU A 61 10.88 0.59 -10.19
N LEU A 62 10.93 -0.63 -10.76
CA LEU A 62 12.01 -1.05 -11.65
C LEU A 62 12.07 -0.17 -12.90
N PHE A 63 10.93 0.12 -13.54
CA PHE A 63 10.84 1.02 -14.70
C PHE A 63 11.39 2.41 -14.39
N LEU A 64 11.03 2.99 -13.24
CA LEU A 64 11.55 4.30 -12.83
C LEU A 64 13.06 4.25 -12.55
N LEU A 65 13.56 3.19 -11.93
CA LEU A 65 15.00 3.00 -11.71
C LEU A 65 15.75 2.84 -13.03
N THR A 66 15.23 2.07 -13.99
CA THR A 66 15.85 1.93 -15.31
C THR A 66 15.84 3.25 -16.07
N ALA A 67 14.75 4.03 -16.01
CA ALA A 67 14.69 5.34 -16.64
C ALA A 67 15.72 6.32 -16.04
N LEU A 68 15.89 6.30 -14.71
CA LEU A 68 16.93 7.08 -14.02
C LEU A 68 18.35 6.67 -14.45
N VAL A 69 18.60 5.37 -14.58
CA VAL A 69 19.92 4.88 -15.02
C VAL A 69 20.19 5.27 -16.48
N MET A 70 19.22 5.12 -17.37
CA MET A 70 19.35 5.51 -18.78
C MET A 70 19.59 7.03 -18.95
N TYR A 71 18.99 7.82 -18.07
CA TYR A 71 19.23 9.26 -17.98
C TYR A 71 20.68 9.59 -17.57
N GLU A 72 21.19 8.95 -16.52
CA GLU A 72 22.59 9.11 -16.07
C GLU A 72 23.60 8.73 -17.16
N PHE A 73 23.29 7.73 -17.99
CA PHE A 73 24.11 7.35 -19.15
C PHE A 73 23.94 8.26 -20.38
N GLN A 74 23.19 9.36 -20.27
CA GLN A 74 22.91 10.31 -21.35
C GLN A 74 22.30 9.67 -22.61
N LEU A 75 21.61 8.54 -22.45
CA LEU A 75 20.93 7.83 -23.55
C LEU A 75 19.56 8.44 -23.87
N ILE A 76 19.07 9.35 -23.03
CA ILE A 76 17.76 9.99 -23.10
C ILE A 76 17.92 11.47 -22.74
N ASP A 77 17.41 12.38 -23.58
CA ASP A 77 17.43 13.83 -23.34
C ASP A 77 16.48 14.25 -22.21
N ASP A 78 16.77 15.38 -21.57
CA ASP A 78 15.97 15.96 -20.47
C ASP A 78 14.47 16.06 -20.81
N THR A 79 14.16 16.45 -22.06
CA THR A 79 12.78 16.63 -22.53
C THR A 79 12.01 15.31 -22.60
N ILE A 80 12.68 14.23 -22.99
CA ILE A 80 12.09 12.89 -23.07
C ILE A 80 11.91 12.33 -21.66
N MET A 81 12.88 12.55 -20.77
CA MET A 81 12.77 12.16 -19.36
C MET A 81 11.57 12.86 -18.69
N GLU A 82 11.49 14.19 -18.83
CA GLU A 82 10.47 15.00 -18.16
C GLU A 82 9.06 14.64 -18.63
N SER A 83 8.84 14.50 -19.95
CA SER A 83 7.55 14.08 -20.50
C SER A 83 7.15 12.67 -20.04
N VAL A 84 8.05 11.68 -20.15
CA VAL A 84 7.76 10.30 -19.74
C VAL A 84 7.42 10.20 -18.26
N VAL A 85 8.10 10.95 -17.39
CA VAL A 85 7.84 10.92 -15.94
C VAL A 85 6.58 11.70 -15.56
N ILE A 86 6.36 12.89 -16.11
CA ILE A 86 5.18 13.70 -15.79
C ILE A 86 3.91 13.02 -16.33
N ASP A 87 3.89 12.65 -17.60
CA ASP A 87 2.73 12.02 -18.23
C ASP A 87 2.44 10.66 -17.60
N GLY A 88 3.49 9.88 -17.34
CA GLY A 88 3.38 8.60 -16.65
C GLY A 88 2.82 8.74 -15.23
N LEU A 89 3.31 9.71 -14.46
CA LEU A 89 2.82 9.95 -13.10
C LEU A 89 1.39 10.48 -13.09
N LEU A 90 1.03 11.35 -14.03
CA LEU A 90 -0.31 11.90 -14.17
C LEU A 90 -1.30 10.80 -14.57
N LEU A 91 -0.95 9.96 -15.54
CA LEU A 91 -1.75 8.80 -15.93
C LEU A 91 -1.95 7.85 -14.76
N ILE A 92 -0.88 7.50 -14.04
CA ILE A 92 -0.97 6.66 -12.84
C ILE A 92 -1.88 7.31 -11.80
N MET A 93 -1.79 8.62 -11.60
CA MET A 93 -2.62 9.34 -10.65
C MET A 93 -4.11 9.26 -11.04
N VAL A 94 -4.47 9.56 -12.28
CA VAL A 94 -5.84 9.50 -12.79
C VAL A 94 -6.40 8.08 -12.71
N VAL A 95 -5.68 7.10 -13.25
CA VAL A 95 -6.07 5.68 -13.19
C VAL A 95 -6.27 5.26 -11.75
N SER A 96 -5.38 5.66 -10.86
CA SER A 96 -5.47 5.27 -9.45
C SER A 96 -6.62 5.91 -8.69
N ILE A 97 -7.02 7.14 -9.04
CA ILE A 97 -8.21 7.81 -8.49
C ILE A 97 -9.47 7.05 -8.93
N LEU A 98 -9.58 6.74 -10.23
CA LEU A 98 -10.69 5.97 -10.77
C LEU A 98 -10.77 4.58 -10.12
N LEU A 99 -9.63 3.90 -9.97
CA LEU A 99 -9.59 2.58 -9.32
C LEU A 99 -9.91 2.66 -7.83
N SER A 100 -9.54 3.76 -7.16
CA SER A 100 -9.81 3.97 -5.73
C SER A 100 -11.29 4.08 -5.41
N PHE A 101 -12.12 4.41 -6.40
CA PHE A 101 -13.58 4.38 -6.27
C PHE A 101 -14.11 2.94 -6.09
N PHE A 102 -13.48 1.95 -6.72
CA PHE A 102 -13.91 0.54 -6.66
C PHE A 102 -13.17 -0.27 -5.58
N VAL A 103 -11.92 0.11 -5.30
CA VAL A 103 -10.99 -0.64 -4.47
C VAL A 103 -10.26 0.28 -3.51
N ASP A 104 -10.32 -0.05 -2.23
CA ASP A 104 -9.67 0.74 -1.18
C ASP A 104 -8.16 0.82 -1.40
N ARG A 105 -7.60 2.04 -1.32
CA ARG A 105 -6.17 2.34 -1.47
C ARG A 105 -5.52 1.69 -2.69
N ALA A 106 -6.19 1.76 -3.84
CA ALA A 106 -5.75 1.08 -5.07
C ALA A 106 -4.34 1.49 -5.51
N ALA A 107 -3.96 2.77 -5.43
CA ALA A 107 -2.61 3.17 -5.81
C ALA A 107 -1.56 2.61 -4.85
N CYS A 108 -1.81 2.69 -3.53
CA CYS A 108 -0.89 2.14 -2.53
C CYS A 108 -0.64 0.64 -2.72
N LYS A 109 -1.67 -0.10 -3.16
CA LYS A 109 -1.55 -1.53 -3.47
C LYS A 109 -0.77 -1.80 -4.75
N TYR A 110 -1.07 -1.09 -5.84
CA TYR A 110 -0.67 -1.55 -7.18
C TYR A 110 0.35 -0.66 -7.89
N PHE A 111 0.41 0.65 -7.61
CA PHE A 111 1.19 1.61 -8.41
C PHE A 111 2.19 2.43 -7.61
N CYS A 112 2.12 2.42 -6.27
CA CYS A 112 2.89 3.32 -5.42
C CYS A 112 4.35 2.86 -5.28
N LYS A 113 5.27 3.58 -5.93
CA LYS A 113 6.72 3.39 -5.78
C LYS A 113 7.18 3.53 -4.32
N GLU A 114 6.60 4.46 -3.56
CA GLU A 114 6.91 4.64 -2.15
C GLU A 114 6.42 3.44 -1.33
N GLY A 115 5.30 2.83 -1.73
CA GLY A 115 4.80 1.60 -1.13
C GLY A 115 5.69 0.39 -1.46
N ALA A 116 6.27 0.33 -2.66
CA ALA A 116 7.24 -0.68 -3.04
C ALA A 116 8.53 -0.56 -2.21
N ALA A 117 9.06 0.66 -2.04
CA ALA A 117 10.22 0.92 -1.17
C ALA A 117 9.94 0.58 0.30
N ALA A 118 8.80 1.03 0.84
CA ALA A 118 8.38 0.72 2.22
C ALA A 118 8.12 -0.78 2.46
N SER A 119 7.95 -1.56 1.40
CA SER A 119 7.80 -3.01 1.51
C SER A 119 9.09 -3.72 1.90
N LEU A 120 10.24 -3.19 1.49
CA LEU A 120 11.54 -3.73 1.92
C LEU A 120 11.75 -3.45 3.41
N THR A 121 11.40 -2.24 3.87
CA THR A 121 11.55 -1.88 5.29
C THR A 121 10.54 -2.61 6.19
N ASN A 122 9.43 -3.11 5.66
CA ASN A 122 8.46 -3.93 6.38
C ASN A 122 9.02 -5.23 6.96
N LEU A 123 10.06 -5.80 6.33
CA LEU A 123 10.70 -7.04 6.77
C LEU A 123 11.56 -6.81 8.02
N VAL A 124 12.14 -5.61 8.15
CA VAL A 124 13.12 -5.25 9.18
C VAL A 124 12.54 -4.28 10.22
N LYS A 125 11.24 -3.94 10.13
CA LYS A 125 10.62 -2.97 11.04
C LYS A 125 10.78 -3.37 12.51
N ILE A 126 11.11 -2.37 13.33
CA ILE A 126 11.36 -2.51 14.77
C ILE A 126 10.07 -2.93 15.49
N ARG A 127 8.99 -2.17 15.28
CA ARG A 127 7.67 -2.44 15.87
C ARG A 127 6.83 -3.35 14.97
N LYS A 128 6.57 -4.56 15.43
CA LYS A 128 5.84 -5.62 14.73
C LYS A 128 4.47 -5.78 15.35
N ILE A 129 3.51 -6.18 14.53
CA ILE A 129 2.18 -6.58 15.02
C ILE A 129 2.26 -8.08 15.27
N LYS A 130 2.10 -8.48 16.53
CA LYS A 130 2.13 -9.87 16.98
C LYS A 130 0.74 -10.29 17.45
N ARG A 131 0.39 -11.53 17.13
CA ARG A 131 -0.86 -12.17 17.55
C ARG A 131 -0.59 -13.09 18.74
N ASP A 132 -1.38 -12.94 19.78
CA ASP A 132 -1.44 -13.86 20.89
C ASP A 132 -2.50 -14.93 20.60
N ASP A 133 -2.07 -16.17 20.41
CA ASP A 133 -2.96 -17.28 20.08
C ASP A 133 -3.88 -17.64 21.25
N SER A 134 -3.43 -17.42 22.50
CA SER A 134 -4.21 -17.74 23.70
C SER A 134 -5.45 -16.86 23.86
N LEU A 135 -5.40 -15.61 23.37
CA LEU A 135 -6.51 -14.66 23.40
C LEU A 135 -7.36 -14.71 22.12
N CYS A 136 -6.84 -15.26 21.03
CA CYS A 136 -7.47 -15.19 19.71
C CYS A 136 -8.64 -16.17 19.59
N ASN A 137 -9.84 -15.64 19.29
CA ASN A 137 -11.04 -16.46 19.03
C ASN A 137 -11.32 -16.71 17.52
N SER A 138 -10.35 -16.46 16.64
CA SER A 138 -10.45 -16.73 15.19
C SER A 138 -11.64 -16.05 14.47
N CYS A 139 -12.15 -14.92 14.96
CA CYS A 139 -13.29 -14.20 14.38
C CYS A 139 -13.09 -13.56 12.99
N GLY A 140 -11.85 -13.51 12.48
CA GLY A 140 -11.51 -12.98 11.15
C GLY A 140 -11.80 -11.48 10.94
N ILE A 141 -12.02 -10.70 12.00
CA ILE A 141 -12.28 -9.25 11.89
C ILE A 141 -11.03 -8.53 11.37
N CYS A 142 -9.85 -8.91 11.84
CA CYS A 142 -8.55 -8.33 11.44
C CYS A 142 -8.33 -8.37 9.91
N ASP A 143 -8.73 -9.46 9.25
CA ASP A 143 -8.64 -9.63 7.78
C ASP A 143 -9.60 -8.69 7.06
N ARG A 144 -10.84 -8.59 7.57
CA ARG A 144 -11.91 -7.76 6.98
C ARG A 144 -11.63 -6.27 7.08
N VAL A 145 -10.99 -5.82 8.15
CA VAL A 145 -10.65 -4.41 8.36
C VAL A 145 -9.32 -4.01 7.71
N CYS A 146 -8.52 -4.97 7.26
CA CYS A 146 -7.22 -4.70 6.64
C CYS A 146 -7.43 -4.07 5.25
N PRO A 147 -7.04 -2.79 5.05
CA PRO A 147 -7.25 -2.12 3.77
C PRO A 147 -6.39 -2.74 2.67
N MET A 148 -5.32 -3.44 3.04
CA MET A 148 -4.37 -4.10 2.14
C MET A 148 -4.73 -5.56 1.84
N TRP A 149 -5.85 -6.07 2.37
CA TRP A 149 -6.34 -7.45 2.18
C TRP A 149 -5.33 -8.55 2.56
N ILE A 150 -4.59 -8.29 3.63
CA ILE A 150 -3.70 -9.28 4.24
C ILE A 150 -4.55 -10.21 5.11
N ASP A 151 -4.35 -11.53 4.97
CA ASP A 151 -4.89 -12.52 5.89
C ASP A 151 -4.06 -12.47 7.21
N VAL A 152 -4.36 -11.49 8.07
CA VAL A 152 -3.71 -11.23 9.37
C VAL A 152 -3.98 -12.37 10.36
N SER A 153 -5.18 -12.95 10.35
CA SER A 153 -5.59 -14.05 11.24
C SER A 153 -4.70 -15.29 11.14
N LYS A 154 -4.07 -15.50 9.97
CA LYS A 154 -3.20 -16.66 9.67
C LYS A 154 -1.72 -16.41 9.96
N LYS A 155 -1.39 -15.30 10.63
CA LYS A 155 0.00 -14.89 10.87
C LYS A 155 0.20 -14.63 12.36
N ASP A 156 1.26 -15.23 12.93
CA ASP A 156 1.66 -14.94 14.31
C ASP A 156 2.37 -13.58 14.40
N VAL A 157 3.16 -13.24 13.38
CA VAL A 157 3.78 -11.92 13.23
C VAL A 157 3.51 -11.37 11.83
N VAL A 158 2.97 -10.16 11.75
CA VAL A 158 2.62 -9.51 10.49
C VAL A 158 3.87 -8.90 9.80
N ARG A 159 4.60 -9.76 9.07
CA ARG A 159 5.75 -9.38 8.22
C ARG A 159 5.41 -9.24 6.73
N ASP A 160 4.14 -8.94 6.43
CA ASP A 160 3.68 -8.81 5.06
C ASP A 160 4.25 -7.54 4.38
N THR A 161 4.75 -7.67 3.17
CA THR A 161 5.32 -6.56 2.39
C THR A 161 4.26 -5.50 2.02
N ALA A 162 2.98 -5.88 1.96
CA ALA A 162 1.88 -4.94 1.74
C ALA A 162 1.47 -4.17 3.01
N CYS A 163 1.97 -4.54 4.20
CA CYS A 163 1.50 -3.97 5.46
C CYS A 163 1.86 -2.48 5.59
N ILE A 164 0.87 -1.58 5.54
CA ILE A 164 1.13 -0.14 5.72
C ILE A 164 1.15 0.32 7.18
N SER A 165 1.29 -0.59 8.15
CA SER A 165 1.30 -0.28 9.59
C SER A 165 0.26 0.78 9.99
N CYS A 166 -1.01 0.55 9.64
CA CYS A 166 -2.13 1.47 9.95
C CYS A 166 -2.87 1.11 11.25
N MET A 167 -2.49 0.00 11.91
CA MET A 167 -3.03 -0.50 13.19
C MET A 167 -4.55 -0.74 13.25
N LYS A 168 -5.30 -0.65 12.14
CA LYS A 168 -6.75 -0.94 12.11
C LYS A 168 -7.10 -2.34 12.65
N CYS A 169 -6.24 -3.33 12.42
CA CYS A 169 -6.44 -4.69 12.92
C CYS A 169 -6.29 -4.80 14.44
N VAL A 170 -5.40 -4.00 15.04
CA VAL A 170 -5.23 -3.90 16.50
C VAL A 170 -6.45 -3.18 17.10
N GLN A 171 -6.82 -2.02 16.55
CA GLN A 171 -7.92 -1.18 17.05
C GLN A 171 -9.32 -1.83 16.97
N LYS A 172 -9.53 -2.79 16.07
CA LYS A 172 -10.82 -3.45 15.86
C LYS A 172 -10.84 -4.89 16.39
N CYS A 173 -9.78 -5.33 17.07
CA CYS A 173 -9.77 -6.63 17.71
C CYS A 173 -10.72 -6.60 18.92
N PRO A 174 -11.72 -7.50 19.03
CA PRO A 174 -12.66 -7.49 20.15
C PRO A 174 -12.09 -8.09 21.44
N VAL A 175 -10.96 -8.80 21.34
CA VAL A 175 -10.34 -9.57 22.43
C VAL A 175 -8.88 -9.15 22.68
N ASP A 176 -8.45 -8.04 22.08
CA ASP A 176 -7.10 -7.47 22.21
C ASP A 176 -5.94 -8.48 22.00
N ALA A 177 -6.17 -9.48 21.14
CA ALA A 177 -5.21 -10.52 20.79
C ALA A 177 -4.10 -10.04 19.85
N LEU A 178 -4.11 -8.78 19.38
CA LEU A 178 -3.09 -8.21 18.50
C LEU A 178 -2.40 -7.05 19.21
N ARG A 179 -1.06 -7.10 19.34
CA ARG A 179 -0.26 -6.07 20.02
C ARG A 179 0.89 -5.59 19.14
N VAL A 180 1.37 -4.38 19.43
CA VAL A 180 2.54 -3.78 18.77
C VAL A 180 3.73 -3.91 19.71
N GLU A 181 4.72 -4.70 19.30
CA GLU A 181 5.96 -4.99 20.05
C GLU A 181 7.18 -4.61 19.21
#